data_AF-A0A955QFW6-F1
#
_entry.id   AF-A0A955QFW6-F1
#
_cell.length_a   1.000
_cell.length_b   1.000
_cell.length_c   1.000
_cell.angle_alpha   90.00
_cell.angle_beta   90.00
_cell.angle_gamma   90.00
#
_symmetry.space_group_name_H-M   'P 1'
#
loop_
_entity.id
_entity.type
_entity.pdbx_description
1 polymer ?
#
loop_
_entity_poly.entity_id
_entity_poly.type
_entity_poly.pdbx_seq_one_letter_code
_entity_poly.pdbx_strand_id
1 'polypeptide(L)'
;MARIFPEYKRSTVYAMIGAVFHFVIVVVPLLLSGGTGEAGKTVGWIVLFFDFPLMILEVNIRILEHLVVSSTMGAILYYSLGGTVLYALGGWVVGYLTVVFYDGD
;
A
#
# COMPACT_ATOMS: atom_id res chain seq x y z
N MET A 1 10.83 -12.10 -28.87
CA MET A 1 11.05 -10.85 -28.11
C MET A 1 12.14 -11.10 -27.08
N ALA A 2 13.14 -10.23 -26.99
CA ALA A 2 14.20 -10.37 -25.98
C ALA A 2 13.60 -10.25 -24.57
N ARG A 3 13.91 -11.21 -23.68
CA ARG A 3 13.55 -11.14 -22.26
C ARG A 3 14.30 -9.96 -21.64
N ILE A 4 13.66 -8.80 -21.56
CA ILE A 4 14.29 -7.55 -21.09
C ILE A 4 14.71 -7.66 -19.61
N PHE A 5 14.08 -8.54 -18.82
CA PHE A 5 14.43 -8.74 -17.42
C PHE A 5 14.21 -10.20 -16.96
N PRO A 6 15.17 -10.83 -16.24
CA PRO A 6 14.95 -12.09 -15.53
C PRO A 6 13.85 -11.96 -14.46
N GLU A 7 13.22 -13.09 -14.11
CA GLU A 7 11.98 -13.18 -13.33
C GLU A 7 12.00 -12.40 -12.00
N TYR A 8 13.09 -12.55 -11.24
CA TYR A 8 13.30 -11.83 -9.98
C TYR A 8 13.38 -10.31 -10.17
N LYS A 9 13.91 -9.86 -11.32
CA LYS A 9 13.96 -8.43 -11.65
C LYS A 9 12.58 -7.89 -12.02
N ARG A 10 11.73 -8.66 -12.71
CA ARG A 10 10.34 -8.24 -13.00
C ARG A 10 9.51 -8.09 -11.74
N SER A 11 9.50 -9.12 -10.88
CA SER A 11 8.74 -9.07 -9.62
C SER A 11 9.19 -7.91 -8.73
N THR A 12 10.51 -7.64 -8.67
CA THR A 12 11.06 -6.48 -7.96
C THR A 12 10.61 -5.16 -8.59
N VAL A 13 10.63 -5.04 -9.92
CA VAL A 13 10.15 -3.83 -10.61
C VAL A 13 8.68 -3.55 -10.31
N TYR A 14 7.81 -4.55 -10.40
CA TYR A 14 6.40 -4.36 -10.06
C TYR A 14 6.17 -4.08 -8.57
N ALA A 15 6.96 -4.66 -7.68
CA ALA A 15 6.94 -4.31 -6.25
C ALA A 15 7.28 -2.83 -6.02
N MET A 16 8.31 -2.33 -6.70
CA MET A 16 8.69 -0.91 -6.64
C MET A 16 7.59 -0.01 -7.22
N ILE A 17 6.96 -0.40 -8.34
CA ILE A 17 5.82 0.34 -8.92
C ILE A 17 4.66 0.40 -7.93
N GLY A 18 4.32 -0.73 -7.28
CA GLY A 18 3.27 -0.79 -6.26
C GLY A 18 3.58 0.12 -5.07
N ALA A 19 4.79 0.04 -4.52
CA ALA A 19 5.23 0.88 -3.41
C ALA A 19 5.19 2.38 -3.76
N VAL A 20 5.70 2.77 -4.94
CA VAL A 20 5.68 4.16 -5.41
C VAL A 20 4.26 4.65 -5.63
N PHE A 21 3.38 3.81 -6.19
CA PHE A 21 1.97 4.14 -6.39
C PHE A 21 1.29 4.44 -5.04
N HIS A 22 1.43 3.55 -4.05
CA HIS A 22 0.87 3.77 -2.72
C HIS A 22 1.44 5.04 -2.06
N PHE A 23 2.76 5.23 -2.17
CA PHE A 23 3.42 6.42 -1.62
C PHE A 23 2.83 7.72 -2.18
N VAL A 24 2.64 7.82 -3.49
CA VAL A 24 2.11 9.03 -4.14
C VAL A 24 0.62 9.21 -3.84
N ILE A 25 -0.18 8.15 -3.89
CA ILE A 25 -1.64 8.25 -3.80
C ILE A 25 -2.13 8.34 -2.37
N VAL A 26 -1.44 7.70 -1.42
CA VAL A 26 -1.88 7.61 -0.01
C VAL A 26 -0.93 8.37 0.91
N VAL A 27 0.36 8.05 0.91
CA VAL A 27 1.31 8.58 1.91
C VAL A 27 1.49 10.09 1.76
N VAL A 28 1.70 10.60 0.55
CA VAL A 28 1.89 12.05 0.32
C VAL A 28 0.66 12.85 0.77
N PRO A 29 -0.58 12.54 0.33
CA PRO A 29 -1.77 13.22 0.83
C PRO A 29 -1.96 13.12 2.35
N LEU A 30 -1.66 11.94 2.92
CA LEU A 30 -1.77 11.71 4.36
C LEU A 30 -0.81 12.62 5.15
N LEU A 31 0.45 12.72 4.72
CA LEU A 31 1.43 13.62 5.33
C LEU A 31 1.06 15.10 5.15
N LEU A 32 0.58 15.51 3.97
CA LEU A 32 0.16 16.88 3.71
C LEU A 32 -1.07 17.29 4.53
N SER A 33 -1.95 16.34 4.87
CA SER A 33 -3.11 16.58 5.74
C SER A 33 -2.78 16.64 7.24
N GLY A 34 -1.52 16.37 7.60
CA GLY A 34 -1.09 16.26 9.00
C GLY A 34 -1.80 15.15 9.79
N GLY A 35 -2.45 14.20 9.11
CA GLY A 35 -3.25 13.16 9.74
C GLY A 35 -4.49 13.65 10.52
N THR A 36 -4.93 14.90 10.30
CA THR A 36 -6.04 15.51 11.07
C THR A 36 -7.36 15.56 10.28
N GLY A 37 -8.45 15.23 10.97
CA GLY A 37 -9.74 14.78 10.45
C GLY A 37 -10.54 15.69 9.49
N GLU A 38 -10.24 16.98 9.33
CA GLU A 38 -11.01 17.84 8.41
C GLU A 38 -10.55 17.74 6.96
N ALA A 39 -9.24 17.65 6.71
CA ALA A 39 -8.68 17.07 5.48
C ALA A 39 -8.81 15.53 5.50
N GLY A 40 -8.93 14.94 6.69
CA GLY A 40 -9.21 13.53 6.95
C GLY A 40 -10.55 13.00 6.45
N LYS A 41 -11.50 13.82 5.96
CA LYS A 41 -12.63 13.30 5.17
C LYS A 41 -12.17 12.86 3.78
N THR A 42 -11.45 13.71 3.05
CA THR A 42 -10.92 13.38 1.72
C THR A 42 -9.79 12.35 1.79
N VAL A 43 -8.88 12.50 2.76
CA VAL A 43 -7.81 11.52 3.02
C VAL A 43 -8.40 10.23 3.62
N GLY A 44 -9.44 10.31 4.45
CA GLY A 44 -10.18 9.15 4.95
C GLY A 44 -10.83 8.35 3.81
N TRP A 45 -11.38 9.01 2.79
CA TRP A 45 -11.89 8.31 1.60
C TRP A 45 -10.79 7.64 0.77
N ILE A 46 -9.62 8.28 0.62
CA ILE A 46 -8.47 7.71 -0.09
C ILE A 46 -7.96 6.47 0.66
N VAL A 47 -7.78 6.57 1.98
CA VAL A 47 -7.37 5.45 2.83
C VAL A 47 -8.43 4.35 2.83
N LEU A 48 -9.72 4.69 2.91
CA LEU A 48 -10.82 3.73 2.83
C LEU A 48 -10.83 2.93 1.52
N PHE A 49 -10.51 3.57 0.39
CA PHE A 49 -10.54 2.93 -0.92
C PHE A 49 -9.26 2.15 -1.24
N PHE A 50 -8.09 2.77 -1.04
CA PHE A 50 -6.81 2.19 -1.43
C PHE A 50 -6.24 1.26 -0.36
N ASP A 51 -6.45 1.57 0.92
CA ASP A 51 -6.01 0.75 2.05
C ASP A 51 -7.16 -0.05 2.69
N PHE A 52 -8.20 -0.38 1.92
CA PHE A 52 -9.35 -1.16 2.39
C PHE A 52 -8.96 -2.45 3.15
N PRO A 53 -7.99 -3.26 2.69
CA PRO A 53 -7.57 -4.45 3.45
C PRO A 53 -7.00 -4.10 4.83
N LEU A 54 -6.28 -2.99 4.96
CA LEU A 54 -5.72 -2.53 6.24
C LEU A 54 -6.79 -1.94 7.16
N MET A 55 -7.81 -1.29 6.60
CA MET A 55 -8.98 -0.85 7.34
C MET A 55 -9.74 -2.04 7.94
N ILE A 56 -9.91 -3.13 7.18
CA ILE A 56 -10.48 -4.39 7.72
C ILE A 56 -9.61 -4.90 8.88
N LEU A 57 -8.29 -4.91 8.74
CA LEU A 57 -7.40 -5.37 9.81
C LEU A 57 -7.49 -4.49 11.06
N GLU A 58 -7.58 -3.17 10.90
CA GLU A 58 -7.75 -2.22 12.01
C GLU A 58 -9.01 -2.55 12.81
N VAL A 59 -10.17 -2.65 12.16
CA VAL A 59 -11.45 -2.87 12.85
C VAL A 59 -11.59 -4.26 13.47
N ASN A 60 -10.79 -5.24 13.03
CA ASN A 60 -10.80 -6.60 13.57
C ASN A 60 -9.72 -6.85 14.63
N ILE A 61 -8.72 -5.98 14.76
CA ILE A 61 -7.63 -6.13 15.73
C ILE A 61 -7.62 -4.92 16.67
N ARG A 62 -8.16 -5.11 17.88
CA ARG A 62 -8.31 -4.05 18.90
C ARG A 62 -7.06 -3.21 19.18
N ILE A 63 -5.87 -3.82 19.13
CA ILE A 63 -4.61 -3.09 19.34
C ILE A 63 -4.36 -2.09 18.21
N LEU A 64 -4.69 -2.44 16.97
CA LEU A 64 -4.52 -1.56 15.81
C LEU A 64 -5.54 -0.42 15.84
N GLU A 65 -6.80 -0.73 16.13
CA GLU A 65 -7.85 0.28 16.36
C GLU A 65 -7.40 1.29 17.44
N HIS A 66 -6.93 0.81 18.60
CA HIS A 66 -6.43 1.71 19.64
C HIS A 66 -5.24 2.54 19.17
N LEU A 67 -4.28 1.96 18.43
CA LEU A 67 -3.11 2.68 17.91
C LEU A 67 -3.51 3.80 16.96
N VAL A 68 -4.45 3.53 16.05
CA VAL A 68 -4.90 4.48 15.01
C VAL A 68 -5.76 5.59 15.63
N VAL A 69 -6.69 5.24 16.53
CA VAL A 69 -7.62 6.21 17.13
C VAL A 69 -6.93 7.07 18.20
N SER A 70 -5.98 6.52 18.96
CA SER A 70 -5.32 7.25 20.07
C SER A 70 -4.16 8.14 19.64
N SER A 71 -3.60 7.93 18.45
CA SER A 71 -2.40 8.63 18.01
C SER A 71 -2.43 8.93 16.52
N THR A 72 -2.44 10.23 16.17
CA THR A 72 -2.28 10.68 14.78
C THR A 72 -1.00 10.15 14.14
N MET A 73 0.11 10.11 14.89
CA MET A 73 1.35 9.54 14.41
C MET A 73 1.23 8.01 14.21
N GLY A 74 0.53 7.33 15.12
CA GLY A 74 0.22 5.89 15.00
C GLY A 74 -0.57 5.58 13.72
N ALA A 75 -1.62 6.37 13.44
CA ALA A 75 -2.40 6.27 12.22
C ALA A 75 -1.54 6.51 10.96
N ILE A 76 -0.73 7.57 10.95
CA ILE A 76 0.16 7.89 9.81
C ILE A 76 1.12 6.72 9.55
N LEU A 77 1.77 6.19 10.59
CA LEU A 77 2.71 5.09 10.45
C LEU A 77 2.04 3.80 10.01
N TYR A 78 0.87 3.47 10.57
CA TYR A 78 0.12 2.27 10.22
C TYR A 78 -0.28 2.25 8.74
N TYR A 79 -0.95 3.31 8.27
CA TYR A 79 -1.41 3.38 6.89
C TYR A 79 -0.25 3.58 5.90
N SER A 80 0.78 4.36 6.27
CA SER A 80 1.92 4.56 5.38
C SER A 80 2.76 3.30 5.23
N LEU A 81 3.22 2.72 6.34
CA LEU A 81 4.12 1.57 6.29
C LEU A 81 3.38 0.28 5.92
N GLY A 82 2.23 0.04 6.55
CA GLY A 82 1.40 -1.13 6.27
C GLY A 82 0.93 -1.14 4.83
N GLY A 83 0.42 0.00 4.34
CA GLY A 83 -0.05 0.16 2.96
C GLY A 83 1.07 0.01 1.94
N THR A 84 2.23 0.63 2.18
CA THR A 84 3.38 0.50 1.28
C THR A 84 3.82 -0.95 1.14
N VAL A 85 3.89 -1.70 2.25
CA VAL A 85 4.25 -3.13 2.23
C VAL A 85 3.19 -3.93 1.47
N LEU A 86 1.90 -3.70 1.72
CA LEU A 86 0.82 -4.42 1.06
C LEU A 86 0.82 -4.19 -0.45
N TYR A 87 1.01 -2.95 -0.90
CA TYR A 87 1.12 -2.62 -2.32
C TYR A 87 2.40 -3.13 -2.97
N ALA A 88 3.52 -3.12 -2.25
CA ALA A 88 4.76 -3.74 -2.73
C ALA A 88 4.60 -5.25 -2.93
N LEU A 89 3.94 -5.93 -1.99
CA LEU A 89 3.62 -7.35 -2.11
C LEU A 89 2.65 -7.62 -3.26
N GLY A 90 1.60 -6.80 -3.41
CA GLY A 90 0.67 -6.90 -4.54
C GLY A 90 1.38 -6.76 -5.89
N GLY A 91 2.25 -5.75 -6.02
CA GLY A 91 3.10 -5.57 -7.20
C GLY A 91 4.03 -6.76 -7.43
N TRP A 92 4.69 -7.26 -6.38
CA TRP A 92 5.55 -8.44 -6.46
C TRP A 92 4.78 -9.66 -6.98
N VAL A 93 3.59 -9.94 -6.45
CA VAL A 93 2.73 -11.04 -6.88
C VAL A 93 2.34 -10.88 -8.34
N VAL A 94 1.93 -9.69 -8.79
CA VAL A 94 1.61 -9.42 -10.20
C VAL A 94 2.83 -9.68 -11.10
N GLY A 95 4.01 -9.21 -10.69
CA GLY A 95 5.25 -9.46 -11.42
C GLY A 95 5.64 -10.95 -11.48
N TYR A 96 5.35 -11.70 -10.43
CA TYR A 96 5.55 -13.15 -10.40
C TYR A 96 4.55 -13.86 -11.34
N LEU A 97 3.26 -13.55 -11.26
CA LEU A 97 2.23 -14.19 -12.08
C LEU A 97 2.39 -13.88 -13.58
N THR A 98 2.85 -12.68 -13.93
CA THR A 98 3.14 -12.34 -15.33
C THR A 98 4.25 -13.20 -15.92
N VAL A 99 5.28 -13.54 -15.13
CA VAL A 99 6.31 -14.50 -15.55
C VAL A 99 5.70 -15.90 -15.71
N VAL A 100 4.98 -16.37 -14.69
CA VAL A 100 4.44 -17.74 -14.66
C VAL A 100 3.47 -18.01 -15.82
N PHE A 101 2.60 -17.05 -16.14
CA PHE A 101 1.51 -17.28 -17.12
C PHE A 101 1.78 -16.76 -18.53
N TYR A 102 2.71 -15.82 -18.74
CA TYR A 102 2.97 -15.26 -20.07
C TYR A 102 4.35 -15.61 -20.64
N ASP A 103 5.33 -15.96 -19.80
CA ASP A 103 6.67 -16.34 -20.24
C ASP A 103 6.98 -17.84 -20.02
N GLY A 104 5.98 -18.62 -19.57
CA GLY A 104 6.07 -20.04 -19.22
C GLY A 104 5.97 -21.03 -20.39
N ASP A 105 5.91 -20.54 -21.64
CA ASP A 105 6.02 -21.34 -22.87
C ASP A 105 7.44 -21.31 -23.45
#